data_AF-A0A529ZWK1-F1
#
_entry.id   AF-A0A529ZWK1-F1
#
_cell.length_a   1.000
_cell.length_b   1.000
_cell.length_c   1.000
_cell.angle_alpha   90.00
_cell.angle_beta   90.00
_cell.angle_gamma   90.00
#
_symmetry.space_group_name_H-M   'P 1'
#
loop_
_entity.id
_entity.type
_entity.pdbx_description
1 polymer ?
#
loop_
_entity_poly.entity_id
_entity_poly.type
_entity_poly.pdbx_seq_one_letter_code
_entity_poly.pdbx_strand_id
1 'polypeptide(L)'
;YGLPRTAEALERVLDGVPLNRVQVRIDAHSWSRAVADWLLAFLSKRRSDPTKLNLSFGIDPAAIFAGTGRLRTSIEALQESMPQSLAHFFSMGVPGVLLEADGRVFHNAGATEAQELGTMMASVVSYLRMFEKARQPLVYAAPYIGFALSVDQDQFLSMAKVRALRKLWARIQEACSIPASTASIHAETSYRMMTMADPETNILRTAIAAFAAATGGADSISILPHTIAHGLPAGFARRIARNAQLIMAEESHLGQVADPASGSGAVEALTDDLCTAAWEEFQRIEAEGGVLASLQQGYIQNRVQTAAAKRNGAYRAGERGIVGTTLYRAGTERPVET
;
A
#
# COMPACT_ATOMS: atom_id res chain seq x y z
N TYR A 1 7.59 11.31 12.43
CA TYR A 1 6.22 11.61 12.89
C TYR A 1 5.52 10.32 13.27
N GLY A 2 4.62 10.34 14.23
CA GLY A 2 3.87 9.15 14.62
C GLY A 2 3.51 9.13 16.10
N LEU A 3 2.67 8.17 16.47
CA LEU A 3 2.33 7.90 17.85
C LEU A 3 3.52 7.26 18.59
N PRO A 4 3.68 7.48 19.91
CA PRO A 4 4.63 6.74 20.72
C PRO A 4 4.42 5.23 20.57
N ARG A 5 5.52 4.47 20.49
CA ARG A 5 5.51 3.01 20.30
C ARG A 5 5.29 2.29 21.65
N THR A 6 4.13 2.53 22.24
CA THR A 6 3.77 2.03 23.58
C THR A 6 2.32 1.57 23.60
N ALA A 7 2.00 0.57 24.41
CA ALA A 7 0.63 0.08 24.57
C ALA A 7 -0.32 1.20 25.03
N GLU A 8 0.12 2.06 25.95
CA GLU A 8 -0.67 3.15 26.51
C GLU A 8 -1.09 4.18 25.44
N ALA A 9 -0.19 4.47 24.49
CA ALA A 9 -0.50 5.37 23.37
C ALA A 9 -1.56 4.77 22.44
N LEU A 10 -1.49 3.46 22.18
CA LEU A 10 -2.49 2.74 21.41
C LEU A 10 -3.85 2.76 22.13
N GLU A 11 -3.88 2.43 23.43
CA GLU A 11 -5.11 2.46 24.23
C GLU A 11 -5.74 3.86 24.21
N ARG A 12 -4.92 4.91 24.40
CA ARG A 12 -5.40 6.29 24.44
C ARG A 12 -5.98 6.76 23.11
N VAL A 13 -5.40 6.36 21.98
CA VAL A 13 -5.88 6.76 20.65
C VAL A 13 -7.15 6.02 20.26
N LEU A 14 -7.30 4.78 20.69
CA LEU A 14 -8.51 3.99 20.44
C LEU A 14 -9.57 4.18 21.53
N ASP A 15 -9.30 5.02 22.54
CA ASP A 15 -10.27 5.30 23.58
C ASP A 15 -11.50 6.02 23.01
N GLY A 16 -12.69 5.61 23.44
CA GLY A 16 -13.96 6.08 22.85
C GLY A 16 -14.24 5.72 21.38
N VAL A 17 -13.32 5.09 20.64
CA VAL A 17 -13.55 4.74 19.22
C VAL A 17 -14.45 3.50 19.10
N PRO A 18 -15.56 3.56 18.33
CA PRO A 18 -16.48 2.42 18.15
C PRO A 18 -15.92 1.42 17.12
N LEU A 19 -14.98 0.56 17.56
CA LEU A 19 -14.24 -0.37 16.70
C LEU A 19 -15.09 -1.38 15.91
N ASN A 20 -16.35 -1.58 16.31
CA ASN A 20 -17.31 -2.42 15.59
C ASN A 20 -18.04 -1.69 14.44
N ARG A 21 -17.71 -0.41 14.20
CA ARG A 21 -18.33 0.45 13.17
C ARG A 21 -17.31 1.09 12.24
N VAL A 22 -16.02 0.87 12.49
CA VAL A 22 -14.93 1.47 11.72
C VAL A 22 -13.90 0.42 11.35
N GLN A 23 -13.34 0.55 10.14
CA GLN A 23 -12.12 -0.17 9.80
C GLN A 23 -10.94 0.53 10.47
N VAL A 24 -10.07 -0.25 11.12
CA VAL A 24 -8.84 0.27 11.72
C VAL A 24 -7.64 -0.32 11.01
N ARG A 25 -6.93 0.54 10.27
CA ARG A 25 -5.65 0.23 9.65
C ARG A 25 -4.51 0.80 10.50
N ILE A 26 -3.48 0.00 10.75
CA ILE A 26 -2.32 0.38 11.54
C ILE A 26 -1.03 0.11 10.76
N ASP A 27 -0.36 1.19 10.34
CA ASP A 27 0.94 1.11 9.66
C ASP A 27 2.09 1.08 10.67
N ALA A 28 2.27 -0.05 11.35
CA ALA A 28 3.25 -0.21 12.43
C ALA A 28 4.68 -0.61 11.97
N HIS A 29 4.85 -0.94 10.68
CA HIS A 29 6.15 -1.27 10.07
C HIS A 29 6.93 -2.32 10.91
N SER A 30 8.19 -2.05 11.28
CA SER A 30 9.04 -2.98 12.05
C SER A 30 8.51 -3.35 13.44
N TRP A 31 7.47 -2.66 13.94
CA TRP A 31 6.81 -2.92 15.22
C TRP A 31 5.45 -3.60 15.06
N SER A 32 5.07 -3.98 13.84
CA SER A 32 3.75 -4.56 13.52
C SER A 32 3.35 -5.70 14.44
N ARG A 33 4.29 -6.60 14.78
CA ARG A 33 4.04 -7.67 15.74
C ARG A 33 3.66 -7.17 17.13
N ALA A 34 4.48 -6.29 17.71
CA ALA A 34 4.27 -5.79 19.06
C ALA A 34 2.96 -5.00 19.16
N VAL A 35 2.66 -4.20 18.13
CA VAL A 35 1.41 -3.43 18.06
C VAL A 35 0.20 -4.34 17.90
N ALA A 36 0.32 -5.43 17.15
CA ALA A 36 -0.74 -6.42 17.04
C ALA A 36 -1.03 -7.08 18.40
N ASP A 37 0.00 -7.47 19.15
CA ASP A 37 -0.14 -8.04 20.49
C ASP A 37 -0.77 -7.02 21.48
N TRP A 38 -0.36 -5.74 21.44
CA TRP A 38 -0.98 -4.68 22.25
C TRP A 38 -2.45 -4.45 21.91
N LEU A 39 -2.80 -4.48 20.62
CA LEU A 39 -4.18 -4.32 20.18
C LEU A 39 -5.06 -5.47 20.68
N LEU A 40 -4.57 -6.72 20.61
CA LEU A 40 -5.29 -7.87 21.15
C LEU A 40 -5.52 -7.77 22.65
N ALA A 41 -4.51 -7.33 23.41
CA ALA A 41 -4.66 -7.09 24.84
C ALA A 41 -5.72 -6.02 25.12
N PHE A 42 -5.72 -4.93 24.36
CA PHE A 42 -6.71 -3.86 24.46
C PHE A 42 -8.14 -4.34 24.11
N LEU A 43 -8.30 -5.10 23.03
CA LEU A 43 -9.60 -5.66 22.60
C LEU A 43 -10.16 -6.63 23.64
N SER A 44 -9.30 -7.46 24.23
CA SER A 44 -9.65 -8.38 25.32
C SER A 44 -10.12 -7.61 26.56
N LYS A 45 -9.40 -6.56 26.96
CA LYS A 45 -9.76 -5.66 28.07
C LYS A 45 -11.12 -5.00 27.86
N ARG A 46 -11.44 -4.63 26.61
CA ARG A 46 -12.74 -4.06 26.22
C ARG A 46 -13.86 -5.10 26.02
N ARG A 47 -13.56 -6.40 26.11
CA ARG A 47 -14.50 -7.49 25.79
C ARG A 47 -15.14 -7.29 24.41
N SER A 48 -14.34 -6.84 23.45
CA SER A 48 -14.80 -6.62 22.07
C SER A 48 -15.05 -7.96 21.40
N ASP A 49 -16.11 -8.06 20.62
CA ASP A 49 -16.40 -9.23 19.79
C ASP A 49 -15.47 -9.24 18.56
N PRO A 50 -14.50 -10.17 18.46
CA PRO A 50 -13.50 -10.19 17.38
C PRO A 50 -14.13 -10.30 15.99
N THR A 51 -15.28 -10.96 15.89
CA THR A 51 -15.99 -11.22 14.61
C THR A 51 -16.64 -9.97 14.03
N LYS A 52 -16.79 -8.91 14.84
CA LYS A 52 -17.37 -7.62 14.45
C LYS A 52 -16.33 -6.55 14.17
N LEU A 53 -15.04 -6.90 14.22
CA LEU A 53 -13.95 -5.97 13.94
C LEU A 53 -13.59 -6.00 12.46
N ASN A 54 -12.93 -4.95 11.99
CA ASN A 54 -12.29 -4.92 10.68
C ASN A 54 -10.91 -4.26 10.84
N LEU A 55 -9.85 -5.07 10.83
CA LEU A 55 -8.50 -4.63 11.16
C LEU A 55 -7.54 -4.82 9.98
N SER A 56 -6.59 -3.90 9.80
CA SER A 56 -5.43 -4.11 8.94
C SER A 56 -4.14 -3.82 9.72
N PHE A 57 -3.23 -4.79 9.77
CA PHE A 57 -1.99 -4.71 10.54
C PHE A 57 -0.75 -4.38 9.69
N GLY A 58 -0.88 -4.40 8.36
CA GLY A 58 0.20 -4.06 7.44
C GLY A 58 1.49 -4.86 7.67
N ILE A 59 1.41 -6.14 8.06
CA ILE A 59 2.60 -6.95 8.31
C ILE A 59 3.20 -7.32 6.96
N ASP A 60 4.29 -6.65 6.59
CA ASP A 60 5.07 -6.96 5.40
C ASP A 60 6.57 -7.06 5.71
N PRO A 61 7.12 -8.27 5.83
CA PRO A 61 8.56 -8.44 5.99
C PRO A 61 9.39 -7.92 4.81
N ALA A 62 8.90 -8.03 3.58
CA ALA A 62 9.61 -7.55 2.40
C ALA A 62 9.67 -6.02 2.39
N ALA A 63 8.55 -5.34 2.64
CA ALA A 63 8.56 -3.89 2.73
C ALA A 63 9.34 -3.37 3.94
N ILE A 64 9.28 -4.04 5.10
CA ILE A 64 10.13 -3.72 6.26
C ILE A 64 11.61 -3.85 5.90
N PHE A 65 12.00 -4.94 5.24
CA PHE A 65 13.39 -5.16 4.87
C PHE A 65 13.87 -4.14 3.83
N ALA A 66 13.05 -3.86 2.82
CA ALA A 66 13.33 -2.86 1.80
C ALA A 66 13.46 -1.44 2.39
N GLY A 67 12.57 -1.07 3.31
CA GLY A 67 12.53 0.28 3.88
C GLY A 67 13.54 0.53 4.99
N THR A 68 13.91 -0.49 5.77
CA THR A 68 14.81 -0.33 6.93
C THR A 68 16.20 -0.95 6.72
N GLY A 69 16.37 -1.76 5.68
CA GLY A 69 17.59 -2.52 5.42
C GLY A 69 17.87 -3.64 6.43
N ARG A 70 16.94 -3.93 7.35
CA ARG A 70 17.13 -4.92 8.41
C ARG A 70 15.83 -5.68 8.72
N LEU A 71 15.99 -6.95 9.06
CA LEU A 71 14.95 -7.75 9.70
C LEU A 71 15.32 -7.97 11.17
N ARG A 72 14.31 -8.17 12.03
CA ARG A 72 14.53 -8.45 13.46
C ARG A 72 15.17 -9.81 13.69
N THR A 73 14.89 -10.76 12.81
CA THR A 73 15.39 -12.14 12.82
C THR A 73 16.00 -12.46 11.46
N SER A 74 16.68 -13.60 11.32
CA SER A 74 17.11 -14.08 10.00
C SER A 74 15.90 -14.37 9.10
N ILE A 75 16.12 -14.42 7.79
CA ILE A 75 15.08 -14.74 6.81
C ILE A 75 14.50 -16.14 7.08
N GLU A 76 15.34 -17.10 7.42
CA GLU A 76 14.95 -18.47 7.73
C GLU A 76 14.07 -18.52 8.98
N ALA A 77 14.53 -17.88 10.07
CA ALA A 77 13.77 -17.83 11.32
C ALA A 77 12.43 -17.09 11.16
N LEU A 78 12.40 -16.03 10.34
CA LEU A 78 11.16 -15.33 9.99
C LEU A 78 10.21 -16.26 9.23
N GLN A 79 10.68 -16.92 8.18
CA GLN A 79 9.88 -17.84 7.36
C GLN A 79 9.32 -19.01 8.17
N GLU A 80 10.08 -19.51 9.14
CA GLU A 80 9.67 -20.64 9.97
C GLU A 80 8.71 -20.29 11.11
N SER A 81 8.75 -19.05 11.61
CA SER A 81 7.94 -18.61 12.75
C SER A 81 6.68 -17.83 12.36
N MET A 82 6.63 -17.24 11.17
CA MET A 82 5.53 -16.38 10.74
C MET A 82 4.16 -17.06 10.83
N PRO A 83 3.94 -18.28 10.27
CA PRO A 83 2.62 -18.91 10.27
C PRO A 83 2.08 -19.18 11.69
N GLN A 84 2.93 -19.68 12.58
CA GLN A 84 2.58 -19.97 13.97
C GLN A 84 2.30 -18.68 14.74
N SER A 85 3.05 -17.61 14.44
CA SER A 85 2.82 -16.30 15.06
C SER A 85 1.42 -15.76 14.75
N LEU A 86 0.87 -16.05 13.56
CA LEU A 86 -0.45 -15.57 13.13
C LEU A 86 -1.60 -16.52 13.50
N ALA A 87 -1.31 -17.75 13.95
CA ALA A 87 -2.31 -18.77 14.26
C ALA A 87 -3.42 -18.29 15.23
N HIS A 88 -3.05 -17.48 16.22
CA HIS A 88 -4.02 -16.94 17.17
C HIS A 88 -5.04 -16.00 16.51
N PHE A 89 -4.61 -15.16 15.57
CA PHE A 89 -5.51 -14.26 14.83
C PHE A 89 -6.51 -15.08 13.99
N PHE A 90 -6.04 -16.16 13.36
CA PHE A 90 -6.92 -17.06 12.63
C PHE A 90 -7.93 -17.76 13.54
N SER A 91 -7.51 -18.19 14.74
CA SER A 91 -8.43 -18.84 15.69
C SER A 91 -9.53 -17.92 16.22
N MET A 92 -9.26 -16.61 16.31
CA MET A 92 -10.25 -15.63 16.75
C MET A 92 -11.24 -15.24 15.65
N GLY A 93 -10.95 -15.57 14.38
CA GLY A 93 -11.79 -15.22 13.25
C GLY A 93 -11.97 -13.70 13.06
N VAL A 94 -10.94 -12.91 13.40
CA VAL A 94 -10.96 -11.45 13.23
C VAL A 94 -10.99 -11.12 11.75
N PRO A 95 -12.06 -10.50 11.21
CA PRO A 95 -12.07 -10.07 9.82
C PRO A 95 -10.99 -9.01 9.60
N GLY A 96 -10.08 -9.23 8.65
CA GLY A 96 -9.02 -8.25 8.42
C GLY A 96 -7.82 -8.72 7.62
N VAL A 97 -6.96 -7.75 7.32
CA VAL A 97 -5.67 -7.95 6.64
C VAL A 97 -4.59 -8.08 7.71
N LEU A 98 -3.99 -9.26 7.84
CA LEU A 98 -2.85 -9.45 8.74
C LEU A 98 -1.55 -9.22 7.98
N LEU A 99 -1.39 -9.93 6.87
CA LEU A 99 -0.25 -9.83 5.97
C LEU A 99 -0.63 -8.92 4.82
N GLU A 100 0.25 -8.00 4.48
CA GLU A 100 -0.01 -7.05 3.41
C GLU A 100 1.17 -7.01 2.48
N ALA A 101 0.96 -7.13 1.18
CA ALA A 101 2.00 -6.79 0.23
C ALA A 101 1.98 -5.28 0.01
N ASP A 102 2.92 -4.58 0.64
CA ASP A 102 3.03 -3.12 0.60
C ASP A 102 4.02 -2.66 -0.47
N GLY A 103 3.46 -2.25 -1.61
CA GLY A 103 4.19 -1.70 -2.75
C GLY A 103 4.71 -0.27 -2.52
N ARG A 104 4.16 0.46 -1.55
CA ARG A 104 4.41 1.90 -1.39
C ARG A 104 5.88 2.21 -1.13
N VAL A 105 6.59 1.34 -0.40
CA VAL A 105 8.03 1.51 -0.16
C VAL A 105 8.84 1.48 -1.45
N PHE A 106 8.51 0.58 -2.37
CA PHE A 106 9.18 0.43 -3.65
C PHE A 106 8.84 1.59 -4.59
N HIS A 107 7.56 1.95 -4.66
CA HIS A 107 7.11 3.12 -5.41
C HIS A 107 7.83 4.38 -4.94
N ASN A 108 7.86 4.66 -3.64
CA ASN A 108 8.50 5.85 -3.09
C ASN A 108 10.04 5.83 -3.29
N ALA A 109 10.67 4.65 -3.34
CA ALA A 109 12.08 4.51 -3.70
C ALA A 109 12.37 4.75 -5.21
N GLY A 110 11.32 4.82 -6.04
CA GLY A 110 11.43 5.14 -7.46
C GLY A 110 11.14 3.98 -8.41
N ALA A 111 10.53 2.89 -7.93
CA ALA A 111 10.07 1.80 -8.78
C ALA A 111 9.13 2.29 -9.89
N THR A 112 9.09 1.58 -11.01
CA THR A 112 7.98 1.69 -11.96
C THR A 112 6.74 1.00 -11.42
N GLU A 113 5.60 1.25 -12.05
CA GLU A 113 4.32 0.68 -11.62
C GLU A 113 4.29 -0.85 -11.78
N ALA A 114 4.92 -1.37 -12.84
CA ALA A 114 5.14 -2.80 -13.01
C ALA A 114 6.10 -3.38 -11.94
N GLN A 115 7.12 -2.63 -11.53
CA GLN A 115 8.05 -3.07 -10.47
C GLN A 115 7.37 -3.13 -9.10
N GLU A 116 6.52 -2.15 -8.78
CA GLU A 116 5.67 -2.17 -7.58
C GLU A 116 4.78 -3.41 -7.58
N LEU A 117 4.00 -3.64 -8.65
CA LEU A 117 3.13 -4.82 -8.75
C LEU A 117 3.90 -6.14 -8.69
N GLY A 118 5.03 -6.26 -9.41
CA GLY A 118 5.84 -7.48 -9.43
C GLY A 118 6.44 -7.83 -8.07
N THR A 119 6.93 -6.84 -7.33
CA THR A 119 7.42 -7.02 -5.94
C THR A 119 6.31 -7.38 -4.97
N MET A 120 5.11 -6.82 -5.14
CA MET A 120 3.93 -7.20 -4.35
C MET A 120 3.53 -8.66 -4.59
N MET A 121 3.51 -9.11 -5.86
CA MET A 121 3.22 -10.51 -6.20
C MET A 121 4.26 -11.47 -5.61
N ALA A 122 5.55 -11.12 -5.67
CA ALA A 122 6.62 -11.90 -5.06
C ALA A 122 6.48 -11.97 -3.52
N SER A 123 6.01 -10.89 -2.90
CA SER A 123 5.75 -10.83 -1.46
C SER A 123 4.62 -11.77 -1.05
N VAL A 124 3.49 -11.74 -1.77
CA VAL A 124 2.37 -12.65 -1.49
C VAL A 124 2.74 -14.11 -1.71
N VAL A 125 3.45 -14.44 -2.80
CA VAL A 125 3.92 -15.81 -3.04
C VAL A 125 4.89 -16.26 -1.94
N SER A 126 5.73 -15.36 -1.43
CA SER A 126 6.57 -15.64 -0.27
C SER A 126 5.75 -16.01 0.96
N TYR A 127 4.65 -15.29 1.24
CA TYR A 127 3.76 -15.62 2.36
C TYR A 127 3.09 -16.98 2.17
N LEU A 128 2.53 -17.24 0.99
CA LEU A 128 1.87 -18.52 0.68
C LEU A 128 2.82 -19.70 0.87
N ARG A 129 4.08 -19.58 0.42
CA ARG A 129 5.12 -20.60 0.65
C ARG A 129 5.42 -20.84 2.12
N MET A 130 5.42 -19.79 2.96
CA MET A 130 5.61 -19.96 4.41
C MET A 130 4.48 -20.81 5.01
N PHE A 131 3.22 -20.55 4.62
CA PHE A 131 2.06 -21.33 5.07
C PHE A 131 2.08 -22.77 4.56
N GLU A 132 2.42 -22.96 3.29
CA GLU A 132 2.57 -24.30 2.68
C GLU A 132 3.65 -25.12 3.40
N LYS A 133 4.83 -24.54 3.65
CA LYS A 133 5.92 -25.19 4.41
C LYS A 133 5.48 -25.55 5.84
N ALA A 134 4.65 -24.72 6.46
CA ALA A 134 4.06 -24.99 7.78
C ALA A 134 2.87 -25.97 7.75
N ARG A 135 2.55 -26.56 6.58
CA ARG A 135 1.42 -27.48 6.37
C ARG A 135 0.06 -26.88 6.74
N GLN A 136 -0.09 -25.56 6.60
CA GLN A 136 -1.34 -24.85 6.80
C GLN A 136 -2.04 -24.67 5.44
N PRO A 137 -3.33 -25.05 5.30
CA PRO A 137 -4.03 -24.90 4.04
C PRO A 137 -4.12 -23.43 3.60
N LEU A 138 -3.70 -23.12 2.37
CA LEU A 138 -3.63 -21.76 1.85
C LEU A 138 -4.99 -21.05 1.81
N VAL A 139 -6.08 -21.81 1.66
CA VAL A 139 -7.45 -21.30 1.70
C VAL A 139 -7.79 -20.55 3.00
N TYR A 140 -7.11 -20.91 4.11
CA TYR A 140 -7.29 -20.20 5.38
C TYR A 140 -6.41 -18.97 5.52
N ALA A 141 -5.29 -18.90 4.81
CA ALA A 141 -4.38 -17.75 4.85
C ALA A 141 -4.80 -16.64 3.88
N ALA A 142 -5.27 -17.02 2.68
CA ALA A 142 -5.58 -16.08 1.60
C ALA A 142 -6.54 -14.93 1.98
N PRO A 143 -7.62 -15.15 2.77
CA PRO A 143 -8.51 -14.07 3.19
C PRO A 143 -7.84 -13.00 4.07
N TYR A 144 -6.69 -13.31 4.68
CA TYR A 144 -5.95 -12.40 5.55
C TYR A 144 -4.78 -11.69 4.85
N ILE A 145 -4.65 -11.89 3.52
CA ILE A 145 -3.66 -11.21 2.68
C ILE A 145 -4.33 -10.02 1.99
N GLY A 146 -3.78 -8.83 2.23
CA GLY A 146 -4.18 -7.60 1.58
C GLY A 146 -3.03 -6.97 0.80
N PHE A 147 -3.32 -5.80 0.22
CA PHE A 147 -2.38 -5.06 -0.60
C PHE A 147 -2.42 -3.58 -0.27
N ALA A 148 -1.26 -2.93 -0.25
CA ALA A 148 -1.16 -1.48 -0.20
C ALA A 148 -0.31 -0.98 -1.37
N LEU A 149 -0.84 -0.05 -2.17
CA LEU A 149 -0.14 0.50 -3.34
C LEU A 149 -0.24 2.03 -3.39
N SER A 150 0.70 2.65 -4.09
CA SER A 150 0.67 4.10 -4.30
C SER A 150 -0.11 4.48 -5.55
N VAL A 151 -0.86 5.57 -5.57
CA VAL A 151 -1.47 6.15 -6.79
C VAL A 151 -0.94 7.55 -7.01
N ASP A 152 -0.69 7.95 -8.25
CA ASP A 152 -0.15 9.26 -8.56
C ASP A 152 -0.97 10.03 -9.62
N GLN A 153 -0.48 11.19 -10.02
CA GLN A 153 -1.18 12.09 -10.94
C GLN A 153 -1.32 11.54 -12.37
N ASP A 154 -0.63 10.45 -12.73
CA ASP A 154 -0.92 9.73 -13.96
C ASP A 154 -2.21 8.92 -13.76
N GLN A 155 -3.34 9.57 -14.04
CA GLN A 155 -4.68 9.07 -13.72
C GLN A 155 -4.97 7.72 -14.37
N PHE A 156 -4.68 7.56 -15.65
CA PHE A 156 -4.99 6.34 -16.38
C PHE A 156 -4.08 5.19 -15.95
N LEU A 157 -2.79 5.46 -15.76
CA LEU A 157 -1.84 4.45 -15.29
C LEU A 157 -2.15 4.01 -13.85
N SER A 158 -2.49 4.95 -12.96
CA SER A 158 -2.87 4.66 -11.58
C SER A 158 -4.16 3.83 -11.52
N MET A 159 -5.16 4.16 -12.34
CA MET A 159 -6.40 3.39 -12.45
C MET A 159 -6.13 1.98 -13.01
N ALA A 160 -5.35 1.86 -14.08
CA ALA A 160 -4.95 0.58 -14.65
C ALA A 160 -4.13 -0.27 -13.66
N LYS A 161 -3.28 0.35 -12.82
CA LYS A 161 -2.50 -0.35 -11.79
C LYS A 161 -3.39 -1.03 -10.75
N VAL A 162 -4.43 -0.37 -10.25
CA VAL A 162 -5.36 -0.97 -9.28
C VAL A 162 -6.11 -2.16 -9.92
N ARG A 163 -6.53 -2.02 -11.19
CA ARG A 163 -7.18 -3.10 -11.94
C ARG A 163 -6.24 -4.29 -12.19
N ALA A 164 -5.01 -3.99 -12.60
CA ALA A 164 -3.97 -4.99 -12.87
C ALA A 164 -3.66 -5.81 -11.61
N LEU A 165 -3.58 -5.17 -10.44
CA LEU A 165 -3.38 -5.87 -9.18
C LEU A 165 -4.43 -6.96 -8.92
N ARG A 166 -5.73 -6.67 -9.17
CA ARG A 166 -6.81 -7.66 -9.01
C ARG A 166 -6.65 -8.83 -9.98
N LYS A 167 -6.31 -8.56 -11.25
CA LYS A 167 -6.06 -9.60 -12.26
C LYS A 167 -4.86 -10.48 -11.89
N LEU A 168 -3.75 -9.87 -11.47
CA LEU A 168 -2.54 -10.58 -11.04
C LEU A 168 -2.80 -11.46 -9.81
N TRP A 169 -3.54 -10.94 -8.83
CA TRP A 169 -3.89 -11.72 -7.64
C TRP A 169 -4.78 -12.93 -7.98
N ALA A 170 -5.78 -12.74 -8.83
CA ALA A 170 -6.61 -13.84 -9.31
C ALA A 170 -5.78 -14.94 -10.00
N ARG A 171 -4.75 -14.54 -10.78
CA ARG A 171 -3.85 -15.48 -11.45
C ARG A 171 -3.00 -16.30 -10.46
N ILE A 172 -2.54 -15.68 -9.37
CA ILE A 172 -1.83 -16.39 -8.29
C ILE A 172 -2.78 -17.36 -7.58
N GLN A 173 -4.01 -16.93 -7.25
CA GLN A 173 -4.99 -17.81 -6.63
C GLN A 173 -5.26 -19.06 -7.49
N GLU A 174 -5.45 -18.89 -8.79
CA GLU A 174 -5.62 -19.98 -9.74
C GLU A 174 -4.40 -20.93 -9.73
N ALA A 175 -3.18 -20.38 -9.84
CA ALA A 175 -1.95 -21.17 -9.83
C ALA A 175 -1.74 -21.94 -8.51
N CYS A 176 -2.20 -21.39 -7.40
CA CYS A 176 -2.11 -22.01 -6.07
C CYS A 176 -3.35 -22.86 -5.71
N SER A 177 -4.31 -23.05 -6.62
CA SER A 177 -5.58 -23.76 -6.35
C SER A 177 -6.36 -23.20 -5.15
N ILE A 178 -6.28 -21.88 -4.94
CA ILE A 178 -7.02 -21.15 -3.93
C ILE A 178 -8.35 -20.71 -4.56
N PRO A 179 -9.51 -20.90 -3.89
CA PRO A 179 -10.77 -20.36 -4.38
C PRO A 179 -10.69 -18.85 -4.64
N ALA A 180 -11.33 -18.41 -5.72
CA ALA A 180 -11.32 -17.00 -6.09
C ALA A 180 -11.83 -16.13 -4.93
N SER A 181 -11.04 -15.15 -4.52
CA SER A 181 -11.41 -14.20 -3.47
C SER A 181 -11.00 -12.79 -3.85
N THR A 182 -11.78 -11.81 -3.41
CA THR A 182 -11.53 -10.39 -3.68
C THR A 182 -10.28 -9.93 -2.94
N ALA A 183 -9.33 -9.31 -3.65
CA ALA A 183 -8.22 -8.59 -3.01
C ALA A 183 -8.77 -7.46 -2.13
N SER A 184 -8.25 -7.31 -0.92
CA SER A 184 -8.40 -6.07 -0.14
C SER A 184 -7.27 -5.11 -0.52
N ILE A 185 -7.60 -4.01 -1.18
CA ILE A 185 -6.64 -3.05 -1.73
C ILE A 185 -6.76 -1.71 -1.00
N HIS A 186 -5.68 -1.32 -0.33
CA HIS A 186 -5.46 0.04 0.15
C HIS A 186 -4.68 0.84 -0.90
N ALA A 187 -5.19 2.00 -1.29
CA ALA A 187 -4.48 2.94 -2.14
C ALA A 187 -4.07 4.18 -1.34
N GLU A 188 -2.81 4.57 -1.42
CA GLU A 188 -2.30 5.81 -0.85
C GLU A 188 -1.86 6.75 -1.95
N THR A 189 -2.22 8.03 -1.90
CA THR A 189 -1.67 8.99 -2.86
C THR A 189 -0.16 9.10 -2.67
N SER A 190 0.58 9.02 -3.77
CA SER A 190 2.04 8.99 -3.84
C SER A 190 2.70 10.12 -3.04
N TYR A 191 3.64 9.77 -2.14
CA TYR A 191 4.51 10.77 -1.53
C TYR A 191 5.50 11.33 -2.56
N ARG A 192 5.99 10.48 -3.47
CA ARG A 192 6.94 10.82 -4.54
C ARG A 192 6.45 11.95 -5.47
N MET A 193 5.14 12.16 -5.60
CA MET A 193 4.59 13.24 -6.44
C MET A 193 4.49 14.59 -5.72
N MET A 194 4.71 14.64 -4.41
CA MET A 194 4.57 15.86 -3.61
C MET A 194 5.72 16.83 -3.88
N THR A 195 5.40 18.11 -4.02
CA THR A 195 6.39 19.18 -4.14
C THR A 195 6.49 19.99 -2.85
N MET A 196 7.71 20.41 -2.52
CA MET A 196 7.95 21.41 -1.47
C MET A 196 7.55 22.81 -1.92
N ALA A 197 7.86 23.16 -3.17
CA ALA A 197 7.44 24.41 -3.79
C ALA A 197 5.95 24.32 -4.16
N ASP A 198 5.24 25.43 -4.01
CA ASP A 198 3.81 25.57 -4.34
C ASP A 198 2.96 24.38 -3.81
N PRO A 199 2.97 24.13 -2.48
CA PRO A 199 2.38 22.92 -1.90
C PRO A 199 0.86 22.83 -2.11
N GLU A 200 0.15 23.94 -2.30
CA GLU A 200 -1.28 23.95 -2.62
C GLU A 200 -1.57 23.22 -3.93
N THR A 201 -0.66 23.23 -4.90
CA THR A 201 -0.79 22.45 -6.14
C THR A 201 -0.80 20.94 -5.87
N ASN A 202 -0.27 20.47 -4.72
CA ASN A 202 -0.42 19.08 -4.32
C ASN A 202 -1.88 18.69 -4.01
N ILE A 203 -2.77 19.64 -3.69
CA ILE A 203 -4.21 19.37 -3.53
C ILE A 203 -4.78 18.83 -4.85
N LEU A 204 -4.38 19.42 -5.99
CA LEU A 204 -4.83 18.99 -7.30
C LEU A 204 -4.26 17.61 -7.67
N ARG A 205 -2.97 17.40 -7.41
CA ARG A 205 -2.32 16.09 -7.65
C ARG A 205 -2.99 14.96 -6.88
N THR A 206 -3.25 15.20 -5.60
CA THR A 206 -3.88 14.21 -4.72
C THR A 206 -5.33 13.95 -5.07
N ALA A 207 -6.08 14.95 -5.51
CA ALA A 207 -7.45 14.77 -6.01
C ALA A 207 -7.48 13.86 -7.25
N ILE A 208 -6.57 14.07 -8.22
CA ILE A 208 -6.47 13.24 -9.43
C ILE A 208 -6.08 11.79 -9.06
N ALA A 209 -5.07 11.63 -8.21
CA ALA A 209 -4.62 10.31 -7.78
C ALA A 209 -5.71 9.54 -7.01
N ALA A 210 -6.45 10.22 -6.14
CA ALA A 210 -7.53 9.63 -5.38
C ALA A 210 -8.74 9.26 -6.26
N PHE A 211 -9.06 10.09 -7.26
CA PHE A 211 -10.04 9.74 -8.28
C PHE A 211 -9.64 8.45 -9.00
N ALA A 212 -8.38 8.35 -9.44
CA ALA A 212 -7.86 7.15 -10.10
C ALA A 212 -7.92 5.89 -9.21
N ALA A 213 -7.63 6.03 -7.91
CA ALA A 213 -7.78 4.93 -6.95
C ALA A 213 -9.24 4.47 -6.82
N ALA A 214 -10.17 5.43 -6.72
CA ALA A 214 -11.59 5.13 -6.57
C ALA A 214 -12.17 4.48 -7.84
N THR A 215 -11.89 5.02 -9.03
CA THR A 215 -12.35 4.43 -10.29
C THR A 215 -11.65 3.13 -10.65
N GLY A 216 -10.40 2.94 -10.20
CA GLY A 216 -9.69 1.68 -10.31
C GLY A 216 -10.23 0.60 -9.36
N GLY A 217 -11.10 0.99 -8.42
CA GLY A 217 -11.76 0.09 -7.49
C GLY A 217 -10.91 -0.28 -6.28
N ALA A 218 -10.19 0.67 -5.66
CA ALA A 218 -9.56 0.47 -4.36
C ALA A 218 -10.61 0.37 -3.24
N ASP A 219 -10.36 -0.47 -2.23
CA ASP A 219 -11.31 -0.72 -1.13
C ASP A 219 -11.17 0.34 -0.02
N SER A 220 -9.99 0.94 0.12
CA SER A 220 -9.73 2.04 1.05
C SER A 220 -8.70 3.00 0.46
N ILE A 221 -8.85 4.30 0.72
CA ILE A 221 -8.00 5.34 0.13
C ILE A 221 -7.47 6.28 1.21
N SER A 222 -6.15 6.48 1.23
CA SER A 222 -5.47 7.50 2.04
C SER A 222 -5.01 8.64 1.14
N ILE A 223 -5.53 9.84 1.36
CA ILE A 223 -5.00 11.05 0.73
C ILE A 223 -3.95 11.68 1.65
N LEU A 224 -2.70 11.73 1.17
CA LEU A 224 -1.64 12.45 1.85
C LEU A 224 -1.94 13.95 1.81
N PRO A 225 -1.85 14.66 2.94
CA PRO A 225 -2.07 16.10 2.95
C PRO A 225 -1.06 16.85 2.08
N HIS A 226 -1.52 17.92 1.44
CA HIS A 226 -0.73 18.71 0.49
C HIS A 226 0.58 19.30 1.05
N THR A 227 0.71 19.42 2.37
CA THR A 227 1.91 19.90 3.07
C THR A 227 2.85 18.80 3.57
N ILE A 228 2.57 17.52 3.28
CA ILE A 228 3.33 16.37 3.85
C ILE A 228 4.83 16.41 3.53
N ALA A 229 5.23 17.03 2.42
CA ALA A 229 6.63 17.20 2.06
C ALA A 229 7.39 18.09 3.08
N HIS A 230 6.69 19.03 3.73
CA HIS A 230 7.26 19.96 4.72
C HIS A 230 7.33 19.37 6.13
N GLY A 231 6.56 18.31 6.43
CA GLY A 231 6.56 17.69 7.75
C GLY A 231 5.19 17.16 8.16
N LEU A 232 4.95 17.09 9.47
CA LEU A 232 3.63 16.69 9.99
C LEU A 232 2.58 17.69 9.49
N PRO A 233 1.52 17.28 8.79
CA PRO A 233 0.58 18.24 8.24
C PRO A 233 -0.27 18.88 9.34
N ALA A 234 -0.48 20.19 9.30
CA ALA A 234 -1.37 20.91 10.23
C ALA A 234 -2.84 20.46 10.10
N GLY A 235 -3.68 20.89 11.05
CA GLY A 235 -5.10 20.54 11.08
C GLY A 235 -5.87 20.91 9.80
N PHE A 236 -5.54 22.05 9.20
CA PHE A 236 -6.13 22.50 7.93
C PHE A 236 -5.78 21.54 6.78
N ALA A 237 -4.51 21.18 6.62
CA ALA A 237 -4.07 20.29 5.54
C ALA A 237 -4.74 18.91 5.62
N ARG A 238 -4.87 18.35 6.83
CA ARG A 238 -5.60 17.09 7.07
C ARG A 238 -7.09 17.21 6.76
N ARG A 239 -7.71 18.36 7.09
CA ARG A 239 -9.12 18.64 6.76
C ARG A 239 -9.34 18.67 5.24
N ILE A 240 -8.45 19.30 4.48
CA ILE A 240 -8.55 19.34 3.01
C ILE A 240 -8.46 17.93 2.42
N ALA A 241 -7.49 17.12 2.85
CA ALA A 241 -7.35 15.73 2.41
C ALA A 241 -8.63 14.91 2.65
N ARG A 242 -9.21 15.00 3.85
CA ARG A 242 -10.48 14.32 4.17
C ARG A 242 -11.64 14.85 3.35
N ASN A 243 -11.76 16.17 3.21
CA ASN A 243 -12.88 16.77 2.48
C ASN A 243 -12.86 16.42 0.98
N ALA A 244 -11.68 16.22 0.38
CA ALA A 244 -11.59 15.72 -1.00
C ALA A 244 -12.27 14.34 -1.12
N GLN A 245 -12.06 13.43 -0.16
CA GLN A 245 -12.74 12.13 -0.13
C GLN A 245 -14.26 12.28 0.04
N LEU A 246 -14.72 13.18 0.92
CA LEU A 246 -16.14 13.43 1.14
C LEU A 246 -16.83 13.96 -0.12
N ILE A 247 -16.21 14.90 -0.84
CA ILE A 247 -16.73 15.40 -2.12
C ILE A 247 -16.81 14.26 -3.14
N MET A 248 -15.77 13.42 -3.23
CA MET A 248 -15.79 12.27 -4.15
C MET A 248 -16.84 11.21 -3.78
N ALA A 249 -17.16 11.04 -2.50
CA ALA A 249 -18.17 10.09 -2.04
C ALA A 249 -19.60 10.61 -2.24
N GLU A 250 -19.85 11.87 -1.87
CA GLU A 250 -21.20 12.41 -1.72
C GLU A 250 -21.66 13.29 -2.89
N GLU A 251 -20.73 13.94 -3.60
CA GLU A 251 -21.08 14.99 -4.58
C GLU A 251 -20.72 14.62 -6.03
N SER A 252 -19.71 13.77 -6.26
CA SER A 252 -19.22 13.48 -7.62
C SER A 252 -19.90 12.29 -8.31
N HIS A 253 -20.77 11.57 -7.61
CA HIS A 253 -21.42 10.33 -8.08
C HIS A 253 -20.45 9.21 -8.47
N LEU A 254 -19.19 9.27 -8.02
CA LEU A 254 -18.14 8.32 -8.41
C LEU A 254 -18.47 6.87 -8.04
N GLY A 255 -19.21 6.66 -6.95
CA GLY A 255 -19.63 5.34 -6.48
C GLY A 255 -20.89 4.77 -7.16
N GLN A 256 -21.49 5.45 -8.13
CA GLN A 256 -22.76 5.01 -8.74
C GLN A 256 -22.59 3.92 -9.82
N VAL A 257 -21.40 3.78 -10.40
CA VAL A 257 -21.09 2.78 -11.44
C VAL A 257 -19.87 1.98 -11.02
N ALA A 258 -19.98 0.65 -11.03
CA ALA A 258 -18.84 -0.24 -10.81
C ALA A 258 -17.92 -0.24 -12.04
N ASP A 259 -16.61 -0.07 -11.82
CA ASP A 259 -15.56 0.01 -12.86
C ASP A 259 -15.96 0.90 -14.07
N PRO A 260 -16.06 2.23 -13.90
CA PRO A 260 -16.50 3.13 -14.98
C PRO A 260 -15.53 3.17 -16.17
N ALA A 261 -14.32 2.62 -16.03
CA ALA A 261 -13.35 2.52 -17.11
C ALA A 261 -13.48 1.22 -17.93
N SER A 262 -14.35 0.29 -17.52
CA SER A 262 -14.59 -0.96 -18.22
C SER A 262 -14.99 -0.71 -19.67
N GLY A 263 -14.33 -1.41 -20.60
CA GLY A 263 -14.57 -1.27 -22.04
C GLY A 263 -13.82 -0.11 -22.71
N SER A 264 -13.09 0.71 -21.95
CA SER A 264 -12.16 1.69 -22.54
C SER A 264 -10.94 0.96 -23.12
N GLY A 265 -10.84 0.88 -24.45
CA GLY A 265 -9.75 0.15 -25.12
C GLY A 265 -8.35 0.58 -24.68
N ALA A 266 -8.15 1.87 -24.37
CA ALA A 266 -6.87 2.38 -23.87
C ALA A 266 -6.57 1.92 -22.43
N VAL A 267 -7.57 1.94 -21.54
CA VAL A 267 -7.38 1.51 -20.14
C VAL A 267 -7.23 -0.01 -20.05
N GLU A 268 -7.97 -0.76 -20.87
CA GLU A 268 -7.82 -2.21 -20.94
C GLU A 268 -6.43 -2.61 -21.43
N ALA A 269 -5.96 -2.03 -22.54
CA ALA A 269 -4.61 -2.27 -23.05
C ALA A 269 -3.54 -1.92 -22.01
N LEU A 270 -3.66 -0.76 -21.36
CA LEU A 270 -2.71 -0.35 -20.31
C LEU A 270 -2.73 -1.29 -19.10
N THR A 271 -3.90 -1.83 -18.75
CA THR A 271 -4.06 -2.80 -17.66
C THR A 271 -3.35 -4.12 -18.03
N ASP A 272 -3.50 -4.59 -19.26
CA ASP A 272 -2.91 -5.84 -19.73
C ASP A 272 -1.39 -5.73 -19.92
N ASP A 273 -0.91 -4.59 -20.41
CA ASP A 273 0.53 -4.27 -20.49
C ASP A 273 1.16 -4.24 -19.09
N LEU A 274 0.49 -3.63 -18.11
CA LEU A 274 0.93 -3.63 -16.72
C LEU A 274 0.94 -5.05 -16.13
N CYS A 275 -0.08 -5.86 -16.40
CA CYS A 275 -0.10 -7.25 -15.95
C CYS A 275 1.10 -8.03 -16.51
N THR A 276 1.37 -7.89 -17.81
CA THR A 276 2.48 -8.58 -18.48
C THR A 276 3.82 -8.16 -17.87
N ALA A 277 4.10 -6.86 -17.81
CA ALA A 277 5.36 -6.34 -17.29
C ALA A 277 5.55 -6.65 -15.78
N ALA A 278 4.48 -6.60 -14.99
CA ALA A 278 4.53 -6.97 -13.58
C ALA A 278 4.79 -8.46 -13.38
N TRP A 279 4.19 -9.32 -14.22
CA TRP A 279 4.42 -10.75 -14.18
C TRP A 279 5.86 -11.10 -14.54
N GLU A 280 6.45 -10.42 -15.53
CA GLU A 280 7.87 -10.58 -15.87
C GLU A 280 8.81 -10.12 -14.73
N GLU A 281 8.49 -9.01 -14.05
CA GLU A 281 9.25 -8.61 -12.85
C GLU A 281 9.11 -9.63 -11.73
N PHE A 282 7.90 -10.11 -11.47
CA PHE A 282 7.64 -11.16 -10.50
C PHE A 282 8.46 -12.42 -10.80
N GLN A 283 8.42 -12.93 -12.04
CA GLN A 283 9.21 -14.11 -12.44
C GLN A 283 10.71 -13.91 -12.29
N ARG A 284 11.23 -12.69 -12.55
CA ARG A 284 12.64 -12.36 -12.30
C ARG A 284 12.98 -12.44 -10.82
N ILE A 285 12.15 -11.87 -9.93
CA ILE A 285 12.34 -11.95 -8.47
C ILE A 285 12.29 -13.41 -8.00
N GLU A 286 11.41 -14.22 -8.57
CA GLU A 286 11.31 -15.65 -8.26
C GLU A 286 12.54 -16.44 -8.69
N ALA A 287 13.10 -16.14 -9.87
CA ALA A 287 14.35 -16.74 -10.34
C ALA A 287 15.57 -16.35 -9.46
N GLU A 288 15.49 -15.21 -8.76
CA GLU A 288 16.49 -14.72 -7.81
C GLU A 288 16.38 -15.37 -6.41
N GLY A 289 15.45 -16.32 -6.24
CA GLY A 289 15.19 -17.00 -4.95
C GLY A 289 14.04 -16.39 -4.14
N GLY A 290 13.24 -15.52 -4.75
CA GLY A 290 12.11 -14.84 -4.11
C GLY A 290 12.47 -13.49 -3.49
N VAL A 291 11.45 -12.75 -3.04
CA VAL A 291 11.57 -11.33 -2.69
C VAL A 291 12.62 -11.04 -1.61
N LEU A 292 12.69 -11.85 -0.54
CA LEU A 292 13.62 -11.60 0.57
C LEU A 292 15.08 -11.88 0.16
N ALA A 293 15.32 -12.93 -0.62
CA ALA A 293 16.66 -13.26 -1.12
C ALA A 293 17.13 -12.23 -2.16
N SER A 294 16.24 -11.80 -3.04
CA SER A 294 16.50 -10.74 -4.02
C SER A 294 16.85 -9.41 -3.34
N LEU A 295 16.12 -9.04 -2.28
CA LEU A 295 16.44 -7.88 -1.44
C LEU A 295 17.78 -8.02 -0.73
N GLN A 296 18.10 -9.19 -0.17
CA GLN A 296 19.37 -9.43 0.51
C GLN A 296 20.56 -9.28 -0.43
N GLN A 297 20.41 -9.73 -1.68
CA GLN A 297 21.45 -9.64 -2.72
C GLN A 297 21.50 -8.29 -3.44
N GLY A 298 20.51 -7.42 -3.24
CA GLY A 298 20.49 -6.07 -3.82
C GLY A 298 19.87 -5.96 -5.21
N TYR A 299 19.26 -7.03 -5.75
CA TYR A 299 18.78 -7.04 -7.14
C TYR A 299 17.60 -6.11 -7.36
N ILE A 300 16.58 -6.16 -6.48
CA ILE A 300 15.43 -5.23 -6.53
C ILE A 300 15.92 -3.79 -6.40
N GLN A 301 16.84 -3.52 -5.46
CA GLN A 301 17.39 -2.18 -5.23
C GLN A 301 18.07 -1.65 -6.50
N ASN A 302 18.89 -2.45 -7.16
CA ASN A 302 19.58 -2.06 -8.39
C ASN A 302 18.59 -1.72 -9.52
N ARG A 303 17.52 -2.52 -9.69
CA ARG A 303 16.49 -2.27 -10.71
C ARG A 303 15.65 -1.03 -10.40
N VAL A 304 15.28 -0.83 -9.14
CA VAL A 304 14.54 0.36 -8.68
C VAL A 304 15.40 1.62 -8.83
N GLN A 305 16.68 1.58 -8.45
CA GLN A 305 17.61 2.70 -8.62
C GLN A 305 17.83 3.04 -10.09
N THR A 306 17.89 2.04 -10.98
CA THR A 306 17.98 2.25 -12.43
C THR A 306 16.75 2.98 -12.96
N ALA A 307 15.55 2.56 -12.56
CA ALA A 307 14.30 3.23 -12.93
C ALA A 307 14.22 4.67 -12.38
N ALA A 308 14.63 4.85 -11.12
CA ALA A 308 14.70 6.16 -10.47
C ALA A 308 15.68 7.10 -11.19
N ALA A 309 16.88 6.61 -11.52
CA ALA A 309 17.90 7.37 -12.23
C ALA A 309 17.42 7.80 -13.63
N LYS A 310 16.77 6.89 -14.38
CA LYS A 310 16.15 7.22 -15.67
C LYS A 310 15.08 8.31 -15.53
N ARG A 311 14.18 8.17 -14.55
CA ARG A 311 13.14 9.18 -14.27
C ARG A 311 13.74 10.54 -13.93
N ASN A 312 14.76 10.56 -13.06
CA ASN A 312 15.44 11.79 -12.65
C ASN A 312 16.24 12.43 -13.81
N GLY A 313 16.82 11.61 -14.69
CA GLY A 313 17.44 12.07 -15.92
C GLY A 313 16.47 12.85 -16.80
N ALA A 314 15.26 12.32 -17.01
CA ALA A 314 14.22 12.98 -17.80
C ALA A 314 13.77 14.34 -17.20
N TYR A 315 13.68 14.46 -15.88
CA TYR A 315 13.43 15.75 -15.22
C TYR A 315 14.57 16.74 -15.44
N ARG A 316 15.84 16.29 -15.32
CA ARG A 316 17.02 17.15 -15.53
C ARG A 316 17.18 17.58 -16.99
N ALA A 317 16.79 16.73 -17.93
CA ALA A 317 16.81 17.02 -19.36
C ALA A 317 15.66 17.94 -19.81
N GLY A 318 14.70 18.24 -18.93
CA GLY A 318 13.52 19.05 -19.27
C GLY A 318 12.43 18.29 -20.05
N GLU A 319 12.60 16.98 -20.28
CA GLU A 319 11.61 16.11 -20.92
C GLU A 319 10.36 15.91 -20.05
N ARG A 320 10.51 16.09 -18.72
CA ARG A 320 9.41 16.04 -17.77
C ARG A 320 9.36 17.33 -16.95
N GLY A 321 8.18 17.93 -16.90
CA GLY A 321 7.90 19.12 -16.11
C GLY A 321 7.18 18.82 -14.80
N ILE A 322 7.37 19.68 -13.80
CA ILE A 322 6.64 19.69 -12.54
C ILE A 322 6.10 21.10 -12.34
N VAL A 323 4.78 21.26 -12.47
CA VAL A 323 4.08 22.54 -12.24
C VAL A 323 4.33 23.03 -10.82
N GLY A 324 4.63 24.32 -10.66
CA GLY A 324 4.99 24.94 -9.39
C GLY A 324 6.45 24.72 -8.97
N THR A 325 7.21 23.86 -9.68
CA THR A 325 8.62 23.59 -9.37
C THR A 325 9.55 23.89 -10.56
N THR A 326 9.48 23.11 -11.63
CA THR A 326 10.28 23.33 -12.85
C THR A 326 9.54 24.14 -13.90
N LEU A 327 8.20 24.07 -13.90
CA LEU A 327 7.31 24.85 -14.74
C LEU A 327 6.49 25.81 -13.88
N TYR A 328 6.27 27.03 -14.36
CA TYR A 328 5.39 28.02 -13.73
C TYR A 328 5.70 28.25 -12.23
N ARG A 329 6.98 28.34 -11.89
CA ARG A 329 7.41 28.55 -10.50
C ARG A 329 6.89 29.89 -9.97
N ALA A 330 6.37 29.89 -8.75
CA ALA A 330 5.98 31.12 -8.07
C ALA A 330 7.19 32.02 -7.83
N GLY A 331 7.02 33.34 -7.99
CA GLY A 331 8.07 34.31 -7.68
C GLY A 331 8.35 34.43 -6.17
N THR A 332 7.38 34.10 -5.33
CA THR A 332 7.50 34.06 -3.87
C THR A 332 6.64 32.94 -3.32
N GLU A 333 7.24 32.05 -2.55
CA GLU A 333 6.54 30.96 -1.87
C GLU A 333 5.83 31.48 -0.62
N ARG A 334 4.63 30.94 -0.35
CA ARG A 334 3.93 31.24 0.90
C ARG A 334 4.51 30.43 2.06
N PRO A 335 4.47 30.94 3.30
CA PRO A 335 4.80 30.15 4.47
C PRO A 335 3.86 28.95 4.58
N VAL A 336 4.40 27.79 4.94
CA VAL A 336 3.66 26.53 5.07
C VAL A 336 3.50 26.19 6.54
N GLU A 337 2.27 25.89 6.96
CA GLU A 337 1.98 25.42 8.31
C GLU A 337 2.03 23.88 8.39
N THR A 338 2.77 23.38 9.38
CA THR A 338 2.94 21.94 9.70
C THR A 338 2.65 21.68 11.18
#